data_AF-A0A1H7HT53-F1
#
_entry.id   AF-A0A1H7HT53-F1
#
_cell.length_a   1.000
_cell.length_b   1.000
_cell.length_c   1.000
_cell.angle_alpha   90.00
_cell.angle_beta   90.00
_cell.angle_gamma   90.00
#
_symmetry.space_group_name_H-M   'P 1'
#
loop_
_entity.id
_entity.type
_entity.pdbx_description
1 polymer ?
#
loop_
_entity_poly.entity_id
_entity_poly.type
_entity_poly.pdbx_seq_one_letter_code
_entity_poly.pdbx_strand_id
1 'polypeptide(L)'
;MAKPTGTTAALADGVERLLSLLDSLDEARSMRETDPWLSFNAQVQALLEDLDGQQQRCRQQLMARAALHDMVGQAAFPSVGAAGMYHEDQRQWYRHFLGDLQQYISGGVEGRCLRVSITVVEVLFLLRLFVEEGVIEVRQLKPVFKTLSRYMATPHQERLSYESIRKKYSIAPGEARVKVRRLLERLLNRAKGDLPNH
;
A
#
# COMPACT_ATOMS: atom_id res chain seq x y z
N MET A 1 9.42 23.87 5.69
CA MET A 1 9.61 22.57 5.00
C MET A 1 9.15 21.47 5.95
N ALA A 2 7.95 20.92 5.74
CA ALA A 2 7.42 19.85 6.59
C ALA A 2 7.92 18.48 6.07
N LYS A 3 8.64 17.73 6.90
CA LYS A 3 8.97 16.32 6.63
C LYS A 3 7.68 15.48 6.68
N PRO A 4 7.35 14.66 5.67
CA PRO A 4 6.23 13.75 5.75
C PRO A 4 6.65 12.48 6.51
N THR A 5 6.26 12.37 7.77
CA THR A 5 6.34 11.12 8.55
C THR A 5 5.31 10.10 8.02
N GLY A 6 5.78 9.07 7.32
CA GLY A 6 4.96 7.95 6.84
C GLY A 6 4.76 6.87 7.91
N THR A 7 3.51 6.58 8.28
CA THR A 7 3.18 6.04 9.62
C THR A 7 2.84 4.53 9.69
N THR A 8 3.17 3.74 8.66
CA THR A 8 2.95 2.25 8.64
C THR A 8 3.96 1.48 7.78
N ALA A 9 4.86 2.23 7.15
CA ALA A 9 6.25 1.85 7.35
C ALA A 9 6.46 1.69 8.87
N ALA A 10 6.18 2.72 9.69
CA ALA A 10 6.36 2.66 11.16
C ALA A 10 5.81 1.41 11.89
N LEU A 11 4.56 0.97 11.66
CA LEU A 11 4.01 -0.24 12.32
C LEU A 11 4.57 -1.55 11.76
N ALA A 12 4.57 -1.73 10.44
CA ALA A 12 5.09 -2.95 9.82
C ALA A 12 6.62 -3.07 10.00
N ASP A 13 7.37 -1.99 9.72
CA ASP A 13 8.80 -1.88 10.03
C ASP A 13 9.05 -1.95 11.54
N GLY A 14 8.09 -1.57 12.38
CA GLY A 14 8.18 -1.70 13.83
C GLY A 14 8.15 -3.16 14.27
N VAL A 15 7.18 -3.92 13.74
CA VAL A 15 7.08 -5.37 13.94
C VAL A 15 8.26 -6.11 13.30
N GLU A 16 8.65 -5.77 12.06
CA GLU A 16 9.79 -6.36 11.35
C GLU A 16 11.12 -6.04 12.06
N ARG A 17 11.34 -4.80 12.54
CA ARG A 17 12.47 -4.47 13.42
C ARG A 17 12.46 -5.28 14.71
N LEU A 18 11.31 -5.46 15.35
CA LEU A 18 11.20 -6.29 16.56
C LEU A 18 11.49 -7.77 16.26
N LEU A 19 11.04 -8.31 15.13
CA LEU A 19 11.35 -9.69 14.73
C LEU A 19 12.86 -9.85 14.43
N SER A 20 13.45 -8.94 13.67
CA SER A 20 14.91 -8.93 13.42
C SER A 20 15.73 -8.76 14.70
N LEU A 21 15.29 -7.91 15.63
CA LEU A 21 15.90 -7.82 16.96
C LEU A 21 15.75 -9.14 17.72
N LEU A 22 14.58 -9.78 17.70
CA LEU A 22 14.33 -11.07 18.36
C LEU A 22 15.30 -12.15 17.82
N ASP A 23 15.50 -12.23 16.51
CA ASP A 23 16.44 -13.15 15.89
C ASP A 23 17.90 -12.86 16.33
N SER A 24 18.27 -11.58 16.46
CA SER A 24 19.60 -11.18 16.97
C SER A 24 19.81 -11.40 18.48
N LEU A 25 18.74 -11.54 19.27
CA LEU A 25 18.84 -11.81 20.72
C LEU A 25 19.34 -13.23 21.01
N ASP A 26 19.03 -14.19 20.13
CA ASP A 26 19.56 -15.55 20.21
C ASP A 26 21.10 -15.59 20.01
N GLU A 27 21.65 -14.68 19.19
CA GLU A 27 23.10 -14.52 18.99
C GLU A 27 23.79 -13.79 20.16
N ALA A 28 23.10 -12.85 20.82
CA ALA A 28 23.65 -12.01 21.89
C ALA A 28 23.87 -12.75 23.23
N ARG A 29 23.41 -14.01 23.36
CA ARG A 29 23.56 -14.87 24.56
C ARG A 29 25.01 -15.04 25.05
N SER A 30 26.00 -14.70 24.23
CA SER A 30 27.44 -14.84 24.48
C SER A 30 28.11 -13.65 25.22
N MET A 31 27.48 -12.46 25.29
CA MET A 31 28.12 -11.24 25.82
C MET A 31 27.26 -10.52 26.87
N ARG A 32 27.68 -10.57 28.15
CA ARG A 32 27.02 -9.92 29.31
C ARG A 32 27.15 -8.39 29.30
N GLU A 33 26.09 -7.69 29.76
CA GLU A 33 26.08 -6.85 31.00
C GLU A 33 24.72 -6.18 31.27
N THR A 34 23.89 -5.96 30.24
CA THR A 34 22.49 -5.51 30.36
C THR A 34 21.56 -6.58 29.77
N ASP A 35 20.43 -6.87 30.44
CA ASP A 35 19.47 -7.88 29.95
C ASP A 35 18.82 -7.38 28.66
N PRO A 36 19.13 -7.99 27.49
CA PRO A 36 18.68 -7.46 26.22
C PRO A 36 17.18 -7.71 26.00
N TRP A 37 16.58 -8.64 26.76
CA TRP A 37 15.13 -8.83 26.86
C TRP A 37 14.41 -7.62 27.46
N LEU A 38 15.04 -6.90 28.40
CA LEU A 38 14.47 -5.69 29.00
C LEU A 38 14.36 -4.55 27.96
N SER A 39 15.38 -4.37 27.13
CA SER A 39 15.37 -3.42 26.01
C SER A 39 14.33 -3.79 24.94
N PHE A 40 14.26 -5.08 24.57
CA PHE A 40 13.24 -5.59 23.66
C PHE A 40 11.81 -5.34 24.19
N ASN A 41 11.55 -5.69 25.46
CA ASN A 41 10.25 -5.46 26.08
C ASN A 41 9.86 -3.97 26.10
N ALA A 42 10.80 -3.06 26.38
CA ALA A 42 10.55 -1.61 26.30
C ALA A 42 10.18 -1.16 24.87
N GLN A 43 10.82 -1.72 23.85
CA GLN A 43 10.48 -1.43 22.45
C GLN A 43 9.12 -2.01 22.02
N VAL A 44 8.74 -3.20 22.49
CA VAL A 44 7.39 -3.77 22.31
C VAL A 44 6.35 -2.88 22.98
N GLN A 45 6.61 -2.43 24.21
CA GLN A 45 5.71 -1.57 24.96
C GLN A 45 5.51 -0.20 24.28
N ALA A 46 6.59 0.43 23.78
CA ALA A 46 6.50 1.69 23.05
C ALA A 46 5.65 1.58 21.76
N LEU A 47 5.76 0.46 21.02
CA LEU A 47 4.92 0.19 19.85
C LEU A 47 3.43 0.05 20.22
N LEU A 48 3.12 -0.65 21.32
CA LEU A 48 1.76 -0.79 21.83
C LEU A 48 1.17 0.55 22.31
N GLU A 49 1.98 1.40 22.94
CA GLU A 49 1.57 2.75 23.38
C GLU A 49 1.28 3.69 22.20
N ASP A 50 2.07 3.66 21.12
CA ASP A 50 1.78 4.42 19.89
C ASP A 50 0.46 3.98 19.23
N LEU A 51 0.23 2.65 19.16
CA LEU A 51 -1.02 2.08 18.68
C LEU A 51 -2.24 2.54 19.48
N ASP A 52 -2.18 2.45 20.82
CA ASP A 52 -3.30 2.87 21.68
C ASP A 52 -3.54 4.39 21.57
N GLY A 53 -2.46 5.19 21.54
CA GLY A 53 -2.55 6.63 21.33
C GLY A 53 -3.23 7.00 20.00
N GLN A 54 -2.89 6.31 18.91
CA GLN A 54 -3.56 6.52 17.63
C GLN A 54 -5.03 6.05 17.65
N GLN A 55 -5.34 4.89 18.22
CA GLN A 55 -6.72 4.42 18.39
C GLN A 55 -7.56 5.45 19.16
N GLN A 56 -7.02 6.00 20.26
CA GLN A 56 -7.69 7.03 21.05
C GLN A 56 -7.93 8.32 20.24
N ARG A 57 -6.96 8.78 19.45
CA ARG A 57 -7.14 9.94 18.53
C ARG A 57 -8.24 9.69 17.50
N CYS A 58 -8.22 8.54 16.82
CA CYS A 58 -9.25 8.17 15.84
C CYS A 58 -10.65 8.14 16.49
N ARG A 59 -10.76 7.55 17.69
CA ARG A 59 -12.02 7.51 18.46
C ARG A 59 -12.52 8.90 18.83
N GLN A 60 -11.65 9.79 19.32
CA GLN A 60 -12.02 11.17 19.65
C GLN A 60 -12.53 11.94 18.43
N GLN A 61 -11.85 11.81 17.28
CA GLN A 61 -12.28 12.42 16.02
C GLN A 61 -13.66 11.92 15.57
N LEU A 62 -13.91 10.60 15.63
CA LEU A 62 -15.23 10.03 15.32
C LEU A 62 -16.32 10.49 16.31
N MET A 63 -16.02 10.58 17.61
CA MET A 63 -16.97 11.09 18.61
C MET A 63 -17.31 12.56 18.38
N ALA A 64 -16.33 13.41 18.07
CA ALA A 64 -16.57 14.81 17.73
C ALA A 64 -17.42 14.94 16.46
N ARG A 65 -17.18 14.09 15.44
CA ARG A 65 -17.98 14.07 14.21
C ARG A 65 -19.41 13.59 14.45
N ALA A 66 -19.61 12.56 15.27
CA ALA A 66 -20.95 12.11 15.70
C ALA A 66 -21.70 13.22 16.45
N ALA A 67 -21.06 13.92 17.39
CA ALA A 67 -21.68 15.07 18.06
C ALA A 67 -22.08 16.18 17.08
N LEU A 68 -21.25 16.49 16.07
CA LEU A 68 -21.63 17.42 15.00
C LEU A 68 -22.85 16.93 14.20
N HIS A 69 -22.92 15.64 13.88
CA HIS A 69 -24.10 15.05 13.23
C HIS A 69 -25.36 15.20 14.08
N ASP A 70 -25.30 14.91 15.37
CA ASP A 70 -26.45 15.01 16.28
C ASP A 70 -26.94 16.47 16.40
N MET A 71 -26.02 17.43 16.50
CA MET A 71 -26.36 18.86 16.53
C MET A 71 -27.00 19.33 15.21
N VAL A 72 -26.55 18.84 14.06
CA VAL A 72 -27.06 19.27 12.75
C VAL A 72 -28.32 18.50 12.33
N GLY A 73 -28.45 17.21 12.68
CA GLY A 73 -29.65 16.41 12.46
C GLY A 73 -30.88 16.92 13.22
N GLN A 74 -30.67 17.66 14.31
CA GLN A 74 -31.72 18.38 15.05
C GLN A 74 -32.00 19.79 14.49
N ALA A 75 -31.24 20.26 13.50
CA ALA A 75 -31.37 21.59 12.93
C ALA A 75 -32.03 21.55 11.54
N ALA A 76 -32.98 22.46 11.30
CA ALA A 76 -33.51 22.66 9.96
C ALA A 76 -32.50 23.43 9.10
N PHE A 77 -32.11 22.87 7.95
CA PHE A 77 -31.25 23.59 7.01
C PHE A 77 -32.01 24.79 6.40
N PRO A 78 -31.44 26.00 6.40
CA PRO A 78 -32.11 27.19 5.87
C PRO A 78 -32.27 27.18 4.34
N SER A 79 -31.53 26.32 3.63
CA SER A 79 -31.67 26.12 2.19
C SER A 79 -31.14 24.76 1.74
N VAL A 80 -31.55 24.31 0.54
CA VAL A 80 -31.02 23.09 -0.10
C VAL A 80 -29.50 23.20 -0.34
N GLY A 81 -29.01 24.39 -0.67
CA GLY A 81 -27.58 24.66 -0.83
C GLY A 81 -26.78 24.43 0.47
N ALA A 82 -27.30 24.90 1.60
CA ALA A 82 -26.67 24.68 2.91
C ALA A 82 -26.59 23.19 3.28
N ALA A 83 -27.63 22.41 3.01
CA ALA A 83 -27.61 20.95 3.19
C ALA A 83 -26.55 20.27 2.28
N GLY A 84 -26.49 20.68 1.00
CA GLY A 84 -25.50 20.19 0.06
C GLY A 84 -24.04 20.44 0.48
N MET A 85 -23.74 21.68 0.93
CA MET A 85 -22.43 22.05 1.47
C MET A 85 -22.05 21.22 2.70
N TYR A 86 -22.98 21.03 3.64
CA TYR A 86 -22.76 20.17 4.81
C TYR A 86 -22.42 18.73 4.40
N HIS A 87 -23.20 18.13 3.49
CA HIS A 87 -22.94 16.76 3.05
C HIS A 87 -21.61 16.60 2.29
N GLU A 88 -21.18 17.59 1.52
CA GLU A 88 -19.85 17.54 0.88
C GLU A 88 -18.72 17.66 1.91
N ASP A 89 -18.82 18.54 2.91
CA ASP A 89 -17.89 18.59 4.04
C ASP A 89 -17.82 17.24 4.78
N GLN A 90 -18.97 16.57 5.01
CA GLN A 90 -18.99 15.21 5.55
C GLN A 90 -18.20 14.23 4.67
N ARG A 91 -18.43 14.22 3.35
CA ARG A 91 -17.73 13.32 2.42
C ARG A 91 -16.23 13.60 2.38
N GLN A 92 -15.82 14.86 2.33
CA GLN A 92 -14.41 15.25 2.32
C GLN A 92 -13.71 14.85 3.62
N TRP A 93 -14.34 15.09 4.77
CA TRP A 93 -13.80 14.70 6.07
C TRP A 93 -13.62 13.17 6.18
N TYR A 94 -14.63 12.37 5.84
CA TYR A 94 -14.49 10.91 5.89
C TYR A 94 -13.43 10.39 4.89
N ARG A 95 -13.30 10.99 3.71
CA ARG A 95 -12.22 10.65 2.77
C ARG A 95 -10.84 10.93 3.37
N HIS A 96 -10.65 12.09 4.00
CA HIS A 96 -9.38 12.43 4.66
C HIS A 96 -9.11 11.50 5.85
N PHE A 97 -10.06 11.37 6.78
CA PHE A 97 -9.97 10.46 7.93
C PHE A 97 -9.63 9.01 7.54
N LEU A 98 -10.34 8.45 6.55
CA LEU A 98 -10.07 7.08 6.07
C LEU A 98 -8.73 6.99 5.33
N GLY A 99 -8.35 8.04 4.61
CA GLY A 99 -7.03 8.18 3.98
C GLY A 99 -5.90 8.18 5.01
N ASP A 100 -6.02 8.97 6.08
CA ASP A 100 -5.06 9.04 7.18
C ASP A 100 -5.00 7.72 7.95
N LEU A 101 -6.14 7.08 8.23
CA LEU A 101 -6.20 5.75 8.85
C LEU A 101 -5.56 4.70 7.92
N GLN A 102 -5.79 4.77 6.62
CA GLN A 102 -5.17 3.90 5.63
C GLN A 102 -3.66 4.15 5.52
N GLN A 103 -3.22 5.41 5.66
CA GLN A 103 -1.81 5.82 5.79
C GLN A 103 -1.21 5.52 7.18
N TYR A 104 -2.02 5.19 8.19
CA TYR A 104 -1.61 4.65 9.51
C TYR A 104 -1.63 3.10 9.58
N ILE A 105 -2.42 2.40 8.74
CA ILE A 105 -2.45 0.92 8.66
C ILE A 105 -1.61 0.34 7.50
N SER A 106 -1.77 0.86 6.27
CA SER A 106 -1.32 0.21 5.02
C SER A 106 -0.04 0.75 4.34
N GLY A 107 0.53 1.86 4.80
CA GLY A 107 1.88 2.31 4.45
C GLY A 107 1.95 3.74 3.89
N GLY A 108 3.07 4.44 4.18
CA GLY A 108 3.63 5.30 3.16
C GLY A 108 4.00 4.39 1.98
N VAL A 109 3.29 4.53 0.85
CA VAL A 109 3.36 3.64 -0.32
C VAL A 109 4.80 3.43 -0.85
N GLU A 110 5.73 4.31 -0.50
CA GLU A 110 7.12 4.35 -0.97
C GLU A 110 7.95 3.11 -0.59
N GLY A 111 7.67 2.43 0.53
CA GLY A 111 8.38 1.21 0.94
C GLY A 111 7.81 -0.12 0.41
N ARG A 112 6.60 -0.12 -0.16
CA ARG A 112 5.85 -1.34 -0.57
C ARG A 112 5.64 -1.44 -2.08
N CYS A 113 6.43 -0.69 -2.84
CA CYS A 113 6.24 -0.55 -4.27
C CYS A 113 7.22 -1.45 -5.03
N LEU A 114 6.70 -2.44 -5.75
CA LEU A 114 7.45 -3.22 -6.71
C LEU A 114 7.91 -2.29 -7.85
N ARG A 115 9.19 -1.89 -7.82
CA ARG A 115 9.83 -1.20 -8.94
C ARG A 115 10.19 -2.22 -10.01
N VAL A 116 9.56 -2.10 -11.18
CA VAL A 116 9.85 -2.93 -12.35
C VAL A 116 10.63 -2.11 -13.38
N SER A 117 11.56 -2.75 -14.10
CA SER A 117 12.37 -2.10 -15.15
C SER A 117 11.63 -1.89 -16.48
N ILE A 118 10.39 -2.37 -16.56
CA ILE A 118 9.54 -2.35 -17.76
C ILE A 118 8.49 -1.24 -17.69
N THR A 119 8.02 -0.79 -18.85
CA THR A 119 6.96 0.23 -18.91
C THR A 119 5.61 -0.33 -18.47
N VAL A 120 4.68 0.56 -18.13
CA VAL A 120 3.30 0.20 -17.73
C VAL A 120 2.61 -0.63 -18.81
N VAL A 121 2.82 -0.27 -20.08
CA VAL A 121 2.22 -0.96 -21.22
C VAL A 121 2.77 -2.38 -21.34
N GLU A 122 4.08 -2.57 -21.11
CA GLU A 122 4.73 -3.89 -21.06
C GLU A 122 4.19 -4.75 -19.90
N VAL A 123 3.96 -4.17 -18.72
CA VAL A 123 3.32 -4.88 -17.58
C VAL A 123 1.90 -5.32 -17.93
N LEU A 124 1.10 -4.45 -18.54
CA LEU A 124 -0.28 -4.76 -18.89
C LEU A 124 -0.37 -5.82 -19.98
N PHE A 125 0.58 -5.82 -20.92
CA PHE A 125 0.72 -6.88 -21.91
C PHE A 125 1.13 -8.22 -21.26
N LEU A 126 2.08 -8.23 -20.31
CA LEU A 126 2.41 -9.43 -19.52
C LEU A 126 1.22 -9.95 -18.72
N LEU A 127 0.47 -9.07 -18.05
CA LEU A 127 -0.73 -9.44 -17.31
C LEU A 127 -1.77 -10.09 -18.23
N ARG A 128 -1.97 -9.52 -19.42
CA ARG A 128 -2.87 -10.08 -20.42
C ARG A 128 -2.44 -11.48 -20.86
N LEU A 129 -1.16 -11.67 -21.20
CA LEU A 129 -0.60 -13.00 -21.52
C LEU A 129 -0.82 -14.00 -20.38
N PHE A 130 -0.56 -13.61 -19.12
CA PHE A 130 -0.78 -14.50 -17.98
C PHE A 130 -2.25 -14.88 -17.76
N VAL A 131 -3.19 -14.01 -18.09
CA VAL A 131 -4.63 -14.32 -18.05
C VAL A 131 -5.03 -15.23 -19.22
N GLU A 132 -4.55 -14.92 -20.44
CA GLU A 132 -4.82 -15.70 -21.66
C GLU A 132 -4.25 -17.14 -21.57
N GLU A 133 -3.05 -17.31 -21.01
CA GLU A 133 -2.37 -18.62 -20.85
C GLU A 133 -2.76 -19.36 -19.54
N GLY A 134 -3.77 -18.87 -18.81
CA GLY A 134 -4.23 -19.51 -17.56
C GLY A 134 -3.25 -19.49 -16.38
N VAL A 135 -2.14 -18.74 -16.48
CA VAL A 135 -1.16 -18.56 -15.38
C VAL A 135 -1.78 -17.79 -14.20
N ILE A 136 -2.73 -16.88 -14.47
CA ILE A 136 -3.46 -16.13 -13.44
C ILE A 136 -4.96 -16.22 -13.73
N GLU A 137 -5.72 -16.83 -12.82
CA GLU A 137 -7.18 -16.80 -12.85
C GLU A 137 -7.73 -15.51 -12.25
N VAL A 138 -8.42 -14.70 -13.07
CA VAL A 138 -8.97 -13.41 -12.64
C VAL A 138 -10.43 -13.28 -13.04
N ARG A 139 -11.34 -13.30 -12.07
CA ARG A 139 -12.79 -13.08 -12.31
C ARG A 139 -13.11 -11.64 -12.71
N GLN A 140 -12.31 -10.66 -12.27
CA GLN A 140 -12.48 -9.23 -12.57
C GLN A 140 -11.12 -8.53 -12.59
N LEU A 141 -10.82 -7.75 -13.63
CA LEU A 141 -9.54 -7.02 -13.74
C LEU A 141 -9.43 -5.80 -12.81
N LYS A 142 -10.56 -5.29 -12.29
CA LYS A 142 -10.61 -4.08 -11.44
C LYS A 142 -9.77 -4.20 -10.15
N PRO A 143 -9.85 -5.29 -9.35
CA PRO A 143 -8.93 -5.54 -8.23
C PRO A 143 -7.45 -5.51 -8.67
N VAL A 144 -7.10 -6.17 -9.77
CA VAL A 144 -5.70 -6.23 -10.26
C VAL A 144 -5.19 -4.84 -10.63
N PHE A 145 -5.97 -4.05 -11.36
CA PHE A 145 -5.60 -2.67 -11.70
C PHE A 145 -5.46 -1.78 -10.47
N LYS A 146 -6.30 -1.97 -9.43
CA LYS A 146 -6.13 -1.28 -8.14
C LYS A 146 -4.83 -1.68 -7.44
N THR A 147 -4.46 -2.96 -7.46
CA THR A 147 -3.17 -3.45 -6.93
C THR A 147 -2.00 -2.82 -7.67
N LEU A 148 -2.00 -2.86 -9.01
CA LEU A 148 -0.94 -2.25 -9.84
C LEU A 148 -0.86 -0.72 -9.64
N SER A 149 -2.00 -0.03 -9.55
CA SER A 149 -2.03 1.42 -9.28
C SER A 149 -1.39 1.81 -7.93
N ARG A 150 -1.43 0.89 -6.96
CA ARG A 150 -1.06 1.16 -5.57
C ARG A 150 0.34 0.67 -5.21
N TYR A 151 0.82 -0.42 -5.83
CA TYR A 151 2.03 -1.12 -5.40
C TYR A 151 3.04 -1.36 -6.53
N MET A 152 2.91 -0.68 -7.68
CA MET A 152 3.85 -0.80 -8.78
C MET A 152 4.34 0.57 -9.24
N ALA A 153 5.65 0.66 -9.46
CA ALA A 153 6.31 1.80 -10.06
C ALA A 153 7.17 1.34 -11.25
N THR A 154 7.26 2.20 -12.25
CA THR A 154 8.10 2.00 -13.44
C THR A 154 9.16 3.10 -13.50
N PRO A 155 10.24 2.99 -14.29
CA PRO A 155 11.32 3.98 -14.31
C PRO A 155 10.84 5.38 -14.72
N HIS A 156 9.73 5.46 -15.46
CA HIS A 156 9.15 6.71 -15.94
C HIS A 156 7.92 7.18 -15.15
N GLN A 157 7.36 6.37 -14.24
CA GLN A 157 6.16 6.72 -13.46
C GLN A 157 6.19 6.08 -12.06
N GLU A 158 6.33 6.89 -11.01
CA GLU A 158 6.34 6.43 -9.60
C GLU A 158 4.96 6.02 -9.08
N ARG A 159 3.87 6.61 -9.60
CA ARG A 159 2.49 6.24 -9.27
C ARG A 159 1.62 6.23 -10.51
N LEU A 160 0.74 5.25 -10.62
CA LEU A 160 -0.16 5.07 -11.76
C LEU A 160 -1.60 5.23 -11.30
N SER A 161 -2.36 6.14 -11.91
CA SER A 161 -3.79 6.19 -11.62
C SER A 161 -4.52 4.96 -12.18
N TYR A 162 -5.54 4.48 -11.46
CA TYR A 162 -6.41 3.40 -11.91
C TYR A 162 -7.00 3.67 -13.31
N GLU A 163 -7.44 4.90 -13.58
CA GLU A 163 -7.99 5.29 -14.89
C GLU A 163 -6.94 5.24 -16.01
N SER A 164 -5.69 5.64 -15.72
CA SER A 164 -4.58 5.50 -16.68
C SER A 164 -4.30 4.04 -17.03
N ILE A 165 -4.30 3.15 -16.03
CA ILE A 165 -4.10 1.70 -16.23
C ILE A 165 -5.24 1.12 -17.07
N ARG A 166 -6.48 1.42 -16.70
CA ARG A 166 -7.66 0.94 -17.41
C ARG A 166 -7.65 1.33 -18.89
N LYS A 167 -7.34 2.59 -19.20
CA LYS A 167 -7.24 3.08 -20.58
C LYS A 167 -6.11 2.40 -21.35
N LYS A 168 -4.91 2.30 -20.76
CA LYS A 168 -3.75 1.64 -21.38
C LYS A 168 -3.98 0.14 -21.63
N TYR A 169 -4.75 -0.56 -20.80
CA TYR A 169 -5.06 -1.98 -21.01
C TYR A 169 -5.95 -2.22 -22.23
N SER A 170 -6.87 -1.31 -22.54
CA SER A 170 -7.77 -1.41 -23.69
C SER A 170 -7.11 -1.12 -25.04
N ILE A 171 -5.92 -0.51 -25.05
CA ILE A 171 -5.21 -0.13 -26.27
C ILE A 171 -4.16 -1.22 -26.57
N ALA A 172 -4.34 -1.99 -27.64
CA ALA A 172 -3.43 -3.07 -28.02
C ALA A 172 -2.03 -2.52 -28.38
N PRO A 173 -0.95 -2.92 -27.69
CA PRO A 173 0.35 -2.30 -27.89
C PRO A 173 1.27 -3.17 -28.75
N GLY A 174 1.29 -2.89 -30.06
CA GLY A 174 2.19 -3.57 -31.01
C GLY A 174 3.67 -3.49 -30.62
N GLU A 175 4.13 -2.35 -30.10
CA GLU A 175 5.53 -2.15 -29.69
C GLU A 175 5.91 -2.91 -28.40
N ALA A 176 5.02 -2.95 -27.41
CA ALA A 176 5.27 -3.69 -26.16
C ALA A 176 5.43 -5.20 -26.40
N ARG A 177 4.75 -5.75 -27.42
CA ARG A 177 4.86 -7.17 -27.80
C ARG A 177 6.30 -7.57 -28.12
N VAL A 178 7.03 -6.75 -28.89
CA VAL A 178 8.41 -7.06 -29.30
C VAL A 178 9.35 -7.10 -28.08
N LYS A 179 9.24 -6.11 -27.19
CA LYS A 179 10.12 -6.00 -26.02
C LYS A 179 9.80 -7.06 -24.95
N VAL A 180 8.52 -7.34 -24.70
CA VAL A 180 8.09 -8.42 -23.79
C VAL A 180 8.49 -9.79 -24.33
N ARG A 181 8.33 -10.06 -25.63
CA ARG A 181 8.81 -11.30 -26.26
C ARG A 181 10.30 -11.51 -26.03
N ARG A 182 11.14 -10.51 -26.30
CA ARG A 182 12.60 -10.58 -26.03
C ARG A 182 12.93 -10.78 -24.54
N LEU A 183 12.11 -10.27 -23.62
CA LEU A 183 12.29 -10.54 -22.18
C LEU A 183 11.97 -12.00 -21.83
N LEU A 184 10.85 -12.53 -22.32
CA LEU A 184 10.46 -13.92 -22.11
C LEU A 184 11.44 -14.91 -22.76
N GLU A 185 11.92 -14.63 -23.99
CA GLU A 185 12.94 -15.44 -24.65
C GLU A 185 14.26 -15.46 -23.86
N ARG A 186 14.70 -14.32 -23.31
CA ARG A 186 15.88 -14.26 -22.43
C ARG A 186 15.69 -15.06 -21.13
N LEU A 187 14.51 -14.99 -20.51
CA LEU A 187 14.19 -15.78 -19.32
C LEU A 187 14.18 -17.29 -19.65
N LEU A 188 13.58 -17.67 -20.77
CA LEU A 188 13.51 -19.05 -21.24
C LEU A 188 14.92 -19.60 -21.54
N ASN A 189 15.77 -18.84 -22.22
CA ASN A 189 17.15 -19.24 -22.51
C ASN A 189 17.98 -19.41 -21.24
N ARG A 190 17.82 -18.53 -20.23
CA ARG A 190 18.44 -18.72 -18.89
C ARG A 190 17.93 -19.97 -18.21
N ALA A 191 16.60 -20.16 -18.14
CA ALA A 191 16.02 -21.36 -17.53
C ALA A 191 16.49 -22.66 -18.20
N LYS A 192 16.71 -22.65 -19.53
CA LYS A 192 17.30 -23.78 -20.27
C LYS A 192 18.77 -24.01 -19.96
N GLY A 193 19.55 -22.97 -19.68
CA GLY A 193 20.94 -23.10 -19.22
C GLY A 193 21.10 -23.58 -17.79
N ASP A 194 20.11 -23.30 -16.92
CA ASP A 194 20.10 -23.71 -15.51
C ASP A 194 19.47 -25.10 -15.27
N LEU A 195 18.87 -25.71 -16.30
CA LEU A 195 18.38 -27.10 -16.25
C LEU A 195 19.56 -28.05 -16.49
N PRO A 196 19.87 -28.99 -15.58
CA PRO A 196 20.88 -30.01 -15.86
C PRO A 196 20.42 -30.81 -17.09
N ASN A 197 21.32 -30.99 -18.06
CA ASN A 197 21.08 -31.82 -19.24
C ASN A 197 20.59 -33.21 -18.78
N HIS A 198 19.32 -33.52 -19.06
CA HIS A 198 18.77 -34.87 -18.99
C HIS A 198 19.10 -35.64 -20.27
#